data_AF-A0A2A2ERK1-F1
#
_entry.id   AF-A0A2A2ERK1-F1
#
_cell.length_a   1.000
_cell.length_b   1.000
_cell.length_c   1.000
_cell.angle_alpha   90.00
_cell.angle_beta   90.00
_cell.angle_gamma   90.00
#
_symmetry.space_group_name_H-M   'P 1'
#
loop_
_entity.id
_entity.type
_entity.pdbx_description
1 polymer ?
#
loop_
_entity_poly.entity_id
_entity_poly.type
_entity_poly.pdbx_seq_one_letter_code
_entity_poly.pdbx_strand_id
1 'polypeptide(L)'
;MSTTVQAEPHTTAQRTATNEFVSYPHDIPHRVEHDAETHRLRIEGGPHSTTWQLGQSAGQLALTWPAGSTPRREATLAAIDAAFAFHPEAQWLQLQGPKAMYPALRHTGIVVDDSEGVPWVPAELFWQQPGLWLPSPRPLPYPQQPVLSAGKRHPRRPPKPEGTVYRRHIPWLKATLSFRVLDLEHDLERFSRWMNDPVVAHFWEEQGDLAQHRHRLEATLSHPNALPLIACFDDQPFGYFEAYWAKEDRLGAYYDADDFDRGWHLLIGEAAFRGTPYVAAWLPSISHYLFLDDCRTQRLVIEPRVDNAKMLHNLARCGYAHLKAFDFPHKRAMLGMQLREHFFNERSWIPQPPHPGSAPRPGPRFSQ
;
A
#
# COMPACT_ATOMS: atom_id res chain seq x y z
N MET A 1 -10.42 48.95 50.44
CA MET A 1 -10.79 47.53 50.61
C MET A 1 -10.28 46.79 49.40
N SER A 2 -9.06 46.26 49.46
CA SER A 2 -8.47 45.47 48.38
C SER A 2 -8.33 44.03 48.87
N THR A 3 -9.13 43.16 48.29
CA THR A 3 -9.17 41.73 48.56
C THR A 3 -8.12 41.03 47.70
N THR A 4 -7.16 40.40 48.36
CA THR A 4 -6.17 39.50 47.76
C THR A 4 -6.84 38.20 47.36
N VAL A 5 -6.81 37.83 46.08
CA VAL A 5 -7.23 36.50 45.59
C VAL A 5 -5.98 35.64 45.46
N GLN A 6 -5.92 34.56 46.23
CA GLN A 6 -4.92 33.51 46.12
C GLN A 6 -5.17 32.68 44.85
N ALA A 7 -4.14 32.47 44.04
CA ALA A 7 -4.17 31.54 42.92
C ALA A 7 -3.88 30.11 43.42
N GLU A 8 -4.82 29.20 43.17
CA GLU A 8 -4.61 27.76 43.33
C GLU A 8 -3.72 27.23 42.19
N PRO A 9 -2.85 26.23 42.45
CA PRO A 9 -2.02 25.65 41.41
C PRO A 9 -2.86 24.69 40.55
N HIS A 10 -3.06 25.06 39.28
CA HIS A 10 -3.54 24.14 38.26
C HIS A 10 -2.48 23.05 38.00
N THR A 11 -2.73 21.84 38.52
CA THR A 11 -2.03 20.62 38.13
C THR A 11 -2.34 20.34 36.67
N THR A 12 -1.41 20.72 35.79
CA THR A 12 -1.48 20.36 34.37
C THR A 12 -1.02 18.92 34.27
N ALA A 13 -1.96 17.97 34.18
CA ALA A 13 -1.65 16.60 33.80
C ALA A 13 -0.99 16.63 32.42
N GLN A 14 0.30 16.30 32.36
CA GLN A 14 1.01 16.06 31.10
C GLN A 14 0.29 14.91 30.40
N ARG A 15 -0.45 15.20 29.32
CA ARG A 15 -0.92 14.18 28.38
C ARG A 15 0.32 13.48 27.83
N THR A 16 0.50 12.23 28.24
CA THR A 16 1.48 11.32 27.68
C THR A 16 1.28 11.22 26.17
N ALA A 17 2.37 11.07 25.41
CA ALA A 17 2.34 11.08 23.95
C ALA A 17 1.69 9.79 23.43
N THR A 18 0.36 9.78 23.33
CA THR A 18 -0.41 8.73 22.69
C THR A 18 -0.26 8.84 21.17
N ASN A 19 0.33 7.83 20.54
CA ASN A 19 0.35 7.74 19.08
C ASN A 19 -0.90 7.03 18.60
N GLU A 20 -1.62 7.66 17.68
CA GLU A 20 -2.82 7.11 17.04
C GLU A 20 -2.49 6.46 15.70
N PHE A 21 -3.16 5.35 15.41
CA PHE A 21 -3.06 4.58 14.18
C PHE A 21 -4.45 4.06 13.81
N VAL A 22 -4.72 3.84 12.52
CA VAL A 22 -5.98 3.21 12.08
C VAL A 22 -5.68 2.04 11.17
N SER A 23 -6.16 0.86 11.54
CA SER A 23 -6.12 -0.35 10.71
C SER A 23 -7.49 -0.60 10.07
N TYR A 24 -7.52 -1.27 8.92
CA TYR A 24 -8.75 -1.54 8.15
C TYR A 24 -8.96 -3.02 7.82
N PRO A 25 -8.85 -3.96 8.78
CA PRO A 25 -9.11 -5.37 8.50
C PRO A 25 -10.54 -5.56 8.00
N HIS A 26 -10.65 -6.09 6.79
CA HIS A 26 -11.89 -6.29 6.02
C HIS A 26 -12.73 -5.01 5.86
N ASP A 27 -12.06 -3.87 5.62
CA ASP A 27 -12.65 -2.53 5.47
C ASP A 27 -13.32 -1.96 6.73
N ILE A 28 -13.12 -2.58 7.89
CA ILE A 28 -13.67 -2.09 9.15
C ILE A 28 -12.58 -1.27 9.88
N PRO A 29 -12.78 0.03 10.12
CA PRO A 29 -11.80 0.85 10.81
C PRO A 29 -11.64 0.41 12.26
N HIS A 30 -10.40 0.20 12.67
CA HIS A 30 -10.00 -0.07 14.03
C HIS A 30 -9.00 1.02 14.44
N ARG A 31 -9.42 1.91 15.34
CA ARG A 31 -8.54 2.91 15.93
C ARG A 31 -7.64 2.21 16.93
N VAL A 32 -6.35 2.47 16.84
CA VAL A 32 -5.34 1.93 17.75
C VAL A 32 -4.64 3.09 18.44
N GLU A 33 -4.67 3.05 19.77
CA GLU A 33 -3.92 3.97 20.62
C GLU A 33 -2.75 3.20 21.24
N HIS A 34 -1.54 3.73 21.07
CA HIS A 34 -0.35 3.19 21.70
C HIS A 34 0.06 4.08 22.88
N ASP A 35 0.05 3.48 24.07
CA ASP A 35 0.67 4.03 25.27
C ASP A 35 2.10 3.49 25.36
N ALA A 36 3.06 4.36 25.08
CA ALA A 36 4.47 4.02 25.07
C ALA A 36 5.06 3.78 26.47
N GLU A 37 4.43 4.28 27.54
CA GLU A 37 4.91 4.08 28.92
C GLU A 37 4.50 2.72 29.45
N THR A 38 3.25 2.33 29.16
CA THR A 38 2.73 1.04 29.60
C THR A 38 2.91 -0.07 28.57
N HIS A 39 3.41 0.28 27.37
CA HIS A 39 3.58 -0.63 26.24
C HIS A 39 2.26 -1.32 25.84
N ARG A 40 1.14 -0.58 25.90
CA ARG A 40 -0.19 -1.10 25.63
C ARG A 40 -0.73 -0.59 24.30
N LEU A 41 -1.31 -1.49 23.52
CA LEU A 41 -2.13 -1.16 22.36
C LEU A 41 -3.59 -1.32 22.73
N ARG A 42 -4.35 -0.22 22.71
CA ARG A 42 -5.80 -0.23 22.85
C ARG A 42 -6.43 -0.17 21.47
N ILE A 43 -7.25 -1.16 21.14
CA ILE A 43 -7.87 -1.31 19.82
C ILE A 43 -9.37 -1.08 19.99
N GLU A 44 -9.89 -0.09 19.29
CA GLU A 44 -11.31 0.27 19.27
C GLU A 44 -11.87 0.02 17.87
N GLY A 45 -12.74 -0.98 17.76
CA GLY A 45 -13.43 -1.33 16.52
C GLY A 45 -14.76 -2.01 16.79
N GLY A 46 -15.84 -1.44 16.26
CA GLY A 46 -17.21 -1.90 16.56
C GLY A 46 -17.58 -1.74 18.04
N PRO A 47 -18.40 -2.63 18.63
CA PRO A 47 -18.95 -2.45 19.98
C PRO A 47 -18.00 -2.82 21.14
N HIS A 48 -16.78 -3.30 20.88
CA HIS A 48 -15.88 -3.78 21.93
C HIS A 48 -14.47 -3.20 21.76
N SER A 49 -13.87 -2.70 22.84
CA SER A 49 -12.45 -2.37 22.88
C SER A 49 -11.64 -3.56 23.37
N THR A 50 -10.46 -3.78 22.81
CA THR A 50 -9.51 -4.78 23.28
C THR A 50 -8.19 -4.11 23.67
N THR A 51 -7.40 -4.74 24.53
CA THR A 51 -6.08 -4.22 24.89
C THR A 51 -5.02 -5.31 24.86
N TRP A 52 -3.94 -5.04 24.15
CA TRP A 52 -2.81 -5.93 23.95
C TRP A 52 -1.56 -5.35 24.61
N GLN A 53 -0.63 -6.22 24.99
CA GLN A 53 0.69 -5.85 25.47
C GLN A 53 1.69 -5.95 24.30
N LEU A 54 2.46 -4.90 24.05
CA LEU A 54 3.46 -4.83 22.99
C LEU A 54 4.86 -4.78 23.62
N GLY A 55 5.53 -5.92 23.73
CA GLY A 55 6.88 -5.99 24.28
C GLY A 55 7.94 -5.96 23.18
N GLN A 56 9.10 -5.35 23.46
CA GLN A 56 10.31 -5.51 22.67
C GLN A 56 11.46 -5.91 23.58
N SER A 57 12.10 -7.05 23.32
CA SER A 57 13.24 -7.54 24.09
C SER A 57 14.30 -8.11 23.16
N ALA A 58 15.55 -7.70 23.33
CA ALA A 58 16.69 -8.14 22.51
C ALA A 58 16.43 -8.05 20.98
N GLY A 59 15.70 -7.02 20.54
CA GLY A 59 15.34 -6.82 19.14
C GLY A 59 14.17 -7.68 18.62
N GLN A 60 13.59 -8.52 19.47
CA GLN A 60 12.40 -9.31 19.15
C GLN A 60 11.14 -8.57 19.61
N LEU A 61 10.19 -8.41 18.70
CA LEU A 61 8.89 -7.83 18.99
C LEU A 61 7.92 -8.95 19.41
N ALA A 62 7.15 -8.72 20.46
CA ALA A 62 6.14 -9.64 20.97
C ALA A 62 4.82 -8.90 21.20
N LEU A 63 3.73 -9.51 20.74
CA LEU A 63 2.37 -9.01 20.95
C LEU A 63 1.58 -10.05 21.73
N THR A 64 1.18 -9.69 22.93
CA THR A 64 0.53 -10.61 23.88
C THR A 64 -0.91 -10.19 24.15
N TRP A 65 -1.82 -11.14 23.93
CA TRP A 65 -3.20 -11.04 24.37
C TRP A 65 -3.32 -11.47 25.84
N PRO A 66 -3.69 -10.57 26.77
CA PRO A 66 -3.64 -10.87 28.20
C PRO A 66 -4.87 -11.64 28.71
N ALA A 67 -5.97 -11.69 27.97
CA ALA A 67 -7.20 -12.34 28.43
C ALA A 67 -7.25 -13.84 28.06
N GLY A 68 -7.96 -14.63 28.86
CA GLY A 68 -8.16 -16.07 28.59
C GLY A 68 -9.14 -16.36 27.44
N SER A 69 -9.97 -15.40 27.05
CA SER A 69 -10.90 -15.53 25.93
C SER A 69 -10.20 -15.37 24.58
N THR A 70 -10.76 -15.92 23.50
CA THR A 70 -10.22 -15.70 22.15
C THR A 70 -10.59 -14.30 21.65
N PRO A 71 -9.61 -13.46 21.25
CA PRO A 71 -9.92 -12.16 20.65
C PRO A 71 -10.58 -12.33 19.28
N ARG A 72 -11.37 -11.33 18.86
CA ARG A 72 -11.91 -11.30 17.49
C ARG A 72 -10.77 -11.17 16.49
N ARG A 73 -10.92 -11.82 15.33
CA ARG A 73 -9.88 -11.88 14.31
C ARG A 73 -9.48 -10.48 13.83
N GLU A 74 -10.45 -9.61 13.58
CA GLU A 74 -10.24 -8.25 13.09
C GLU A 74 -9.42 -7.42 14.11
N ALA A 75 -9.75 -7.52 15.40
CA ALA A 75 -9.00 -6.85 16.46
C ALA A 75 -7.56 -7.40 16.57
N THR A 76 -7.35 -8.71 16.38
CA THR A 76 -6.01 -9.30 16.30
C THR A 76 -5.22 -8.76 15.12
N LEU A 77 -5.82 -8.68 13.92
CA LEU A 77 -5.17 -8.14 12.74
C LEU A 77 -4.80 -6.67 12.92
N ALA A 78 -5.68 -5.86 13.50
CA ALA A 78 -5.41 -4.46 13.80
C ALA A 78 -4.28 -4.28 14.82
N ALA A 79 -4.20 -5.14 15.83
CA ALA A 79 -3.12 -5.12 16.81
C ALA A 79 -1.75 -5.49 16.18
N ILE A 80 -1.73 -6.49 15.29
CA ILE A 80 -0.52 -6.87 14.53
C ILE A 80 -0.08 -5.74 13.59
N ASP A 81 -1.01 -5.14 12.85
CA ASP A 81 -0.75 -4.01 11.95
C ASP A 81 -0.14 -2.83 12.70
N ALA A 82 -0.73 -2.47 13.84
CA ALA A 82 -0.22 -1.43 14.72
C ALA A 82 1.18 -1.76 15.27
N ALA A 83 1.43 -3.00 15.67
CA ALA A 83 2.75 -3.42 16.14
C ALA A 83 3.83 -3.18 15.06
N PHE A 84 3.59 -3.56 13.80
CA PHE A 84 4.52 -3.27 12.70
C PHE A 84 4.56 -1.79 12.31
N ALA A 85 3.48 -1.04 12.49
CA ALA A 85 3.46 0.40 12.23
C ALA A 85 4.33 1.18 13.24
N PHE A 86 4.33 0.77 14.52
CA PHE A 86 5.14 1.38 15.57
C PHE A 86 6.57 0.85 15.63
N HIS A 87 6.82 -0.35 15.11
CA HIS A 87 8.15 -0.97 15.00
C HIS A 87 8.44 -1.39 13.53
N PRO A 88 8.60 -0.42 12.61
CA PRO A 88 8.79 -0.71 11.19
C PRO A 88 10.07 -1.49 10.87
N GLU A 89 11.04 -1.50 11.77
CA GLU A 89 12.27 -2.29 11.67
C GLU A 89 12.06 -3.79 11.93
N ALA A 90 10.96 -4.17 12.59
CA ALA A 90 10.68 -5.57 12.92
C ALA A 90 10.37 -6.37 11.66
N GLN A 91 11.04 -7.52 11.53
CA GLN A 91 10.74 -8.50 10.46
C GLN A 91 9.79 -9.60 10.96
N TRP A 92 9.77 -9.82 12.27
CA TRP A 92 9.05 -10.89 12.94
C TRP A 92 8.38 -10.36 14.20
N LEU A 93 7.18 -10.86 14.47
CA LEU A 93 6.41 -10.58 15.68
C LEU A 93 6.02 -11.91 16.33
N GLN A 94 6.42 -12.13 17.57
CA GLN A 94 5.93 -13.28 18.33
C GLN A 94 4.49 -13.00 18.78
N LEU A 95 3.54 -13.87 18.44
CA LEU A 95 2.13 -13.67 18.80
C LEU A 95 1.75 -14.59 19.96
N GLN A 96 1.41 -14.03 21.11
CA GLN A 96 1.11 -14.82 22.32
C GLN A 96 -0.36 -14.67 22.72
N GLY A 97 -1.02 -15.80 22.99
CA GLY A 97 -2.43 -15.86 23.37
C GLY A 97 -3.02 -17.28 23.37
N PRO A 98 -4.35 -17.41 23.56
CA PRO A 98 -5.05 -18.69 23.60
C PRO A 98 -4.88 -19.51 22.31
N LYS A 99 -4.70 -20.82 22.46
CA LYS A 99 -4.47 -21.75 21.33
C LYS A 99 -5.54 -21.70 20.23
N ALA A 100 -6.77 -21.35 20.59
CA ALA A 100 -7.90 -21.24 19.67
C ALA A 100 -7.75 -20.11 18.62
N MET A 101 -6.84 -19.15 18.83
CA MET A 101 -6.59 -18.05 17.89
C MET A 101 -5.78 -18.50 16.66
N TYR A 102 -4.87 -19.47 16.81
CA TYR A 102 -3.86 -19.76 15.79
C TYR A 102 -4.37 -20.51 14.54
N PRO A 103 -5.34 -21.45 14.59
CA PRO A 103 -5.72 -22.22 13.40
C PRO A 103 -6.12 -21.36 12.19
N ALA A 104 -6.93 -20.32 12.40
CA ALA A 104 -7.36 -19.42 11.32
C ALA A 104 -6.21 -18.54 10.80
N LEU A 105 -5.30 -18.11 11.68
CA LEU A 105 -4.14 -17.30 11.31
C LEU A 105 -3.09 -18.14 10.55
N ARG A 106 -2.90 -19.40 10.94
CA ARG A 106 -2.04 -20.37 10.22
C ARG A 106 -2.60 -20.72 8.85
N HIS A 107 -3.91 -20.92 8.74
CA HIS A 107 -4.56 -21.21 7.47
C HIS A 107 -4.37 -20.10 6.42
N THR A 108 -4.22 -18.86 6.87
CA THR A 108 -3.98 -17.70 5.99
C THR A 108 -2.51 -17.34 5.83
N GLY A 109 -1.60 -18.06 6.49
CA GLY A 109 -0.16 -17.79 6.47
C GLY A 109 0.26 -16.56 7.28
N ILE A 110 -0.63 -15.95 8.07
CA ILE A 110 -0.27 -14.86 8.97
C ILE A 110 0.63 -15.36 10.09
N VAL A 111 0.33 -16.54 10.62
CA VAL A 111 1.13 -17.19 11.66
C VAL A 111 1.83 -18.40 11.07
N VAL A 112 3.14 -18.48 11.28
CA VAL A 112 3.97 -19.66 11.02
C VAL A 112 4.60 -20.09 12.34
N ASP A 113 4.80 -21.40 12.50
CA ASP A 113 5.46 -21.93 13.69
C ASP A 113 6.95 -22.18 13.41
N ASP A 114 7.80 -21.90 14.39
CA ASP A 114 9.18 -22.36 14.34
C ASP A 114 9.30 -23.86 14.68
N SER A 115 10.54 -24.39 14.73
CA SER A 115 10.79 -25.80 15.04
C SER A 115 10.29 -26.26 16.41
N GLU A 116 10.06 -25.32 17.33
CA GLU A 116 9.55 -25.59 18.68
C GLU A 116 8.02 -25.39 18.79
N GLY A 117 7.36 -25.03 17.68
CA GLY A 117 5.92 -24.79 17.64
C GLY A 117 5.52 -23.40 18.14
N VAL A 118 6.47 -22.46 18.25
CA VAL A 118 6.20 -21.09 18.70
C VAL A 118 5.60 -20.29 17.54
N PRO A 119 4.45 -19.62 17.75
CA PRO A 119 3.78 -18.85 16.71
C PRO A 119 4.46 -17.50 16.44
N TRP A 120 4.86 -17.30 15.19
CA TRP A 120 5.46 -16.07 14.68
C TRP A 120 4.65 -15.49 13.53
N VAL A 121 4.61 -14.16 13.46
CA VAL A 121 4.04 -13.40 12.35
C VAL A 121 5.20 -12.78 11.57
N PRO A 122 5.53 -13.29 10.36
CA PRO A 122 6.49 -12.64 9.48
C PRO A 122 5.85 -11.40 8.85
N ALA A 123 6.55 -10.27 8.86
CA ALA A 123 6.06 -9.04 8.24
C ALA A 123 5.73 -9.26 6.75
N GLU A 124 6.56 -10.02 6.03
CA GLU A 124 6.36 -10.33 4.60
C GLU A 124 5.06 -11.06 4.31
N LEU A 125 4.62 -11.98 5.17
CA LEU A 125 3.41 -12.77 4.97
C LEU A 125 2.18 -11.98 5.42
N PHE A 126 2.32 -11.17 6.46
CA PHE A 126 1.28 -10.27 6.93
C PHE A 126 0.94 -9.20 5.88
N TRP A 127 1.96 -8.58 5.28
CA TRP A 127 1.75 -7.59 4.23
C TRP A 127 1.15 -8.18 2.96
N GLN A 128 1.28 -9.49 2.74
CA GLN A 128 0.64 -10.16 1.61
C GLN A 128 -0.86 -10.47 1.80
N GLN A 129 -1.44 -10.17 2.96
CA GLN A 129 -2.84 -10.47 3.26
C GLN A 129 -3.80 -9.46 2.62
N PRO A 130 -4.55 -9.80 1.55
CA PRO A 130 -5.36 -8.82 0.83
C PRO A 130 -6.46 -8.21 1.70
N GLY A 131 -7.02 -8.97 2.63
CA GLY A 131 -8.10 -8.54 3.50
C GLY A 131 -7.76 -7.40 4.47
N LEU A 132 -6.49 -7.02 4.62
CA LEU A 132 -6.09 -5.85 5.42
C LEU A 132 -6.09 -4.54 4.61
N TRP A 133 -5.98 -4.64 3.29
CA TRP A 133 -5.64 -3.50 2.43
C TRP A 133 -6.67 -3.27 1.33
N LEU A 134 -7.34 -4.33 0.86
CA LEU A 134 -8.35 -4.27 -0.17
C LEU A 134 -9.73 -4.32 0.51
N PRO A 135 -10.62 -3.33 0.28
CA PRO A 135 -11.97 -3.36 0.85
C PRO A 135 -12.82 -4.56 0.40
N SER A 136 -12.60 -5.03 -0.82
CA SER A 136 -13.33 -6.15 -1.42
C SER A 136 -12.35 -7.10 -2.12
N PRO A 137 -11.52 -7.84 -1.36
CA PRO A 137 -10.55 -8.76 -1.93
C PRO A 137 -11.27 -9.91 -2.62
N ARG A 138 -10.74 -10.37 -3.75
CA ARG A 138 -11.29 -11.58 -4.39
C ARG A 138 -10.88 -12.81 -3.59
N PRO A 139 -11.82 -13.70 -3.25
CA PRO A 139 -11.49 -14.89 -2.46
C PRO A 139 -10.65 -15.90 -3.25
N LEU A 140 -10.75 -15.90 -4.58
CA LEU A 140 -10.02 -16.77 -5.48
C LEU A 140 -9.48 -15.99 -6.68
N PRO A 141 -8.32 -16.39 -7.25
CA PRO A 141 -7.83 -15.82 -8.49
C PRO A 141 -8.84 -16.01 -9.63
N TYR A 142 -8.95 -15.02 -10.52
CA TYR A 142 -9.85 -15.11 -11.66
C TYR A 142 -9.44 -16.26 -12.60
N PRO A 143 -10.36 -17.13 -13.06
CA PRO A 143 -10.03 -18.25 -13.93
C PRO A 143 -9.28 -17.83 -15.19
N GLN A 144 -8.28 -18.62 -15.60
CA GLN A 144 -7.48 -18.31 -16.78
C GLN A 144 -8.14 -18.87 -18.03
N GLN A 145 -8.66 -17.98 -18.86
CA GLN A 145 -9.11 -18.29 -20.22
C GLN A 145 -8.25 -17.51 -21.21
N PRO A 146 -7.42 -18.15 -22.05
CA PRO A 146 -6.67 -17.45 -23.07
C PRO A 146 -7.60 -16.75 -24.07
N VAL A 147 -7.30 -15.50 -24.39
CA VAL A 147 -7.95 -14.70 -25.44
C VAL A 147 -6.89 -14.05 -26.33
N LEU A 148 -7.31 -13.58 -27.51
CA LEU A 148 -6.48 -12.80 -28.43
C LEU A 148 -7.13 -11.43 -28.61
N SER A 149 -6.42 -10.36 -28.23
CA SER A 149 -6.85 -8.99 -28.49
C SER A 149 -5.68 -8.16 -29.04
N ALA A 150 -5.94 -7.32 -30.04
CA ALA A 150 -4.91 -6.50 -30.70
C ALA A 150 -3.62 -7.28 -31.10
N GLY A 151 -3.78 -8.54 -31.53
CA GLY A 151 -2.66 -9.41 -31.92
C GLY A 151 -1.86 -10.03 -30.76
N LYS A 152 -2.30 -9.86 -29.51
CA LYS A 152 -1.62 -10.35 -28.31
C LYS A 152 -2.44 -11.43 -27.60
N ARG A 153 -1.81 -12.57 -27.31
CA ARG A 153 -2.43 -13.65 -26.53
C ARG A 153 -2.18 -13.41 -25.04
N HIS A 154 -3.26 -13.31 -24.26
CA HIS A 154 -3.22 -13.07 -22.82
C HIS A 154 -4.46 -13.70 -22.15
N PRO A 155 -4.49 -13.89 -20.82
CA PRO A 155 -5.69 -14.35 -20.15
C PRO A 155 -6.78 -13.27 -20.16
N ARG A 156 -8.05 -13.69 -20.21
CA ARG A 156 -9.21 -12.83 -20.02
C ARG A 156 -9.07 -12.08 -18.69
N ARG A 157 -9.18 -10.76 -18.75
CA ARG A 157 -9.13 -9.92 -17.55
C ARG A 157 -10.45 -9.96 -16.79
N PRO A 158 -10.39 -9.90 -15.46
CA PRO A 158 -11.59 -9.83 -14.64
C PRO A 158 -12.36 -8.53 -14.90
N PRO A 159 -13.66 -8.47 -14.54
CA PRO A 159 -14.40 -7.20 -14.51
C PRO A 159 -13.67 -6.16 -13.65
N LYS A 160 -13.80 -4.89 -14.04
CA LYS A 160 -13.28 -3.78 -13.23
C LYS A 160 -14.00 -3.76 -11.88
N PRO A 161 -13.28 -3.52 -10.77
CA PRO A 161 -13.92 -3.25 -9.50
C PRO A 161 -14.63 -1.89 -9.53
N GLU A 162 -15.36 -1.57 -8.46
CA GLU A 162 -16.00 -0.28 -8.22
C GLU A 162 -15.59 0.25 -6.85
N GLY A 163 -15.68 1.56 -6.64
CA GLY A 163 -15.40 2.18 -5.36
C GLY A 163 -13.93 2.10 -4.93
N THR A 164 -13.69 2.02 -3.62
CA THR A 164 -12.32 1.95 -3.06
C THR A 164 -11.73 0.56 -3.25
N VAL A 165 -10.55 0.49 -3.88
CA VAL A 165 -9.86 -0.78 -4.17
C VAL A 165 -8.68 -1.03 -3.25
N TYR A 166 -8.18 0.02 -2.59
CA TYR A 166 -7.03 -0.07 -1.69
C TYR A 166 -7.11 1.01 -0.62
N ARG A 167 -6.70 0.68 0.61
CA ARG A 167 -6.56 1.63 1.70
C ARG A 167 -5.41 1.21 2.63
N ARG A 168 -4.68 2.20 3.13
CA ARG A 168 -3.64 2.03 4.15
C ARG A 168 -3.43 3.34 4.92
N HIS A 169 -3.25 3.24 6.23
CA HIS A 169 -2.81 4.38 7.03
C HIS A 169 -1.30 4.64 6.87
N ILE A 170 -0.93 5.90 6.74
CA ILE A 170 0.45 6.37 6.55
C ILE A 170 0.91 7.09 7.83
N PRO A 171 1.67 6.42 8.71
CA PRO A 171 1.96 6.95 10.06
C PRO A 171 2.65 8.32 10.06
N TRP A 172 3.59 8.55 9.15
CA TRP A 172 4.33 9.82 9.08
C TRP A 172 3.52 10.99 8.52
N LEU A 173 2.40 10.71 7.84
CA LEU A 173 1.45 11.73 7.39
C LEU A 173 0.24 11.85 8.32
N LYS A 174 0.06 10.88 9.25
CA LYS A 174 -1.14 10.73 10.08
C LYS A 174 -2.43 10.78 9.26
N ALA A 175 -2.38 10.20 8.07
CA ALA A 175 -3.45 10.25 7.08
C ALA A 175 -3.64 8.86 6.46
N THR A 176 -4.87 8.59 6.03
CA THR A 176 -5.20 7.37 5.31
C THR A 176 -5.10 7.60 3.81
N LEU A 177 -4.17 6.88 3.17
CA LEU A 177 -4.09 6.81 1.72
C LEU A 177 -5.10 5.79 1.20
N SER A 178 -5.82 6.14 0.14
CA SER A 178 -6.68 5.22 -0.58
C SER A 178 -6.56 5.38 -2.10
N PHE A 179 -6.86 4.31 -2.82
CA PHE A 179 -7.14 4.35 -4.25
C PHE A 179 -8.58 3.90 -4.47
N ARG A 180 -9.32 4.68 -5.25
CA ARG A 180 -10.67 4.32 -5.71
C ARG A 180 -10.75 4.37 -7.22
N VAL A 181 -11.64 3.58 -7.79
CA VAL A 181 -11.94 3.66 -9.22
C VAL A 181 -12.49 5.06 -9.53
N LEU A 182 -12.05 5.61 -10.65
CA LEU A 182 -12.52 6.90 -11.14
C LEU A 182 -14.03 6.83 -11.38
N ASP A 183 -14.75 7.84 -10.89
CA ASP A 183 -16.15 8.06 -11.19
C ASP A 183 -16.23 9.17 -12.24
N LEU A 184 -16.73 8.82 -13.43
CA LEU A 184 -16.70 9.74 -14.58
C LEU A 184 -17.45 11.05 -14.29
N GLU A 185 -18.62 10.97 -13.66
CA GLU A 185 -19.44 12.17 -13.45
C GLU A 185 -18.87 13.05 -12.33
N HIS A 186 -18.28 12.44 -11.29
CA HIS A 186 -17.73 13.19 -10.16
C HIS A 186 -16.29 13.67 -10.38
N ASP A 187 -15.49 12.99 -11.21
CA ASP A 187 -14.07 13.27 -11.36
C ASP A 187 -13.69 13.95 -12.68
N LEU A 188 -14.58 14.03 -13.68
CA LEU A 188 -14.26 14.61 -14.98
C LEU A 188 -13.73 16.05 -14.90
N GLU A 189 -14.40 16.94 -14.18
CA GLU A 189 -13.95 18.33 -14.04
C GLU A 189 -12.58 18.43 -13.36
N ARG A 190 -12.38 17.59 -12.33
CA ARG A 190 -11.12 17.50 -11.58
C ARG A 190 -9.98 17.03 -12.47
N PHE A 191 -10.20 15.94 -13.19
CA PHE A 191 -9.27 15.37 -14.15
C PHE A 191 -8.92 16.39 -15.22
N SER A 192 -9.93 17.07 -15.80
CA SER A 192 -9.74 18.09 -16.83
C SER A 192 -8.89 19.26 -16.34
N ARG A 193 -9.15 19.76 -15.13
CA ARG A 193 -8.32 20.80 -14.49
C ARG A 193 -6.89 20.32 -14.28
N TRP A 194 -6.69 19.09 -13.81
CA TRP A 194 -5.36 18.53 -13.57
C TRP A 194 -4.57 18.32 -14.86
N MET A 195 -5.18 17.83 -15.94
CA MET A 195 -4.53 17.67 -17.24
C MET A 195 -4.09 19.00 -17.85
N ASN A 196 -4.83 20.07 -17.56
CA ASN A 196 -4.50 21.42 -18.01
C ASN A 196 -3.49 22.16 -17.10
N ASP A 197 -3.10 21.60 -15.94
CA ASP A 197 -2.03 22.16 -15.11
C ASP A 197 -0.70 22.14 -15.88
N PRO A 198 0.04 23.26 -16.00
CA PRO A 198 1.24 23.33 -16.82
C PRO A 198 2.33 22.32 -16.46
N VAL A 199 2.43 21.92 -15.18
CA VAL A 199 3.42 20.92 -14.73
C VAL A 199 3.00 19.52 -15.18
N VAL A 200 1.71 19.21 -15.12
CA VAL A 200 1.17 17.93 -15.60
C VAL A 200 1.26 17.85 -17.12
N ALA A 201 0.79 18.90 -17.81
CA ALA A 201 0.77 19.00 -19.26
C ALA A 201 2.15 18.79 -19.90
N HIS A 202 3.22 19.26 -19.25
CA HIS A 202 4.60 19.06 -19.71
C HIS A 202 4.99 17.58 -19.87
N PHE A 203 4.39 16.68 -19.07
CA PHE A 203 4.72 15.24 -19.12
C PHE A 203 3.66 14.41 -19.81
N TRP A 204 2.39 14.81 -19.73
CA TRP A 204 1.25 14.05 -20.27
C TRP A 204 0.85 14.48 -21.68
N GLU A 205 1.04 15.75 -22.04
CA GLU A 205 0.67 16.30 -23.35
C GLU A 205 -0.82 16.06 -23.74
N GLU A 206 -1.68 15.81 -22.74
CA GLU A 206 -3.13 15.58 -22.89
C GLU A 206 -3.95 16.82 -22.47
N GLN A 207 -3.47 18.04 -22.78
CA GLN A 207 -4.29 19.24 -22.57
C GLN A 207 -5.50 19.23 -23.50
N GLY A 208 -6.62 19.79 -23.05
CA GLY A 208 -7.86 19.75 -23.82
C GLY A 208 -9.06 20.33 -23.12
N ASP A 209 -10.18 20.32 -23.84
CA ASP A 209 -11.48 20.68 -23.30
C ASP A 209 -12.14 19.52 -22.54
N LEU A 210 -13.26 19.83 -21.86
CA LEU A 210 -13.97 18.85 -21.04
C LEU A 210 -14.53 17.67 -21.86
N ALA A 211 -14.90 17.89 -23.12
CA ALA A 211 -15.45 16.85 -23.97
C ALA A 211 -14.36 15.87 -24.45
N GLN A 212 -13.18 16.38 -24.79
CA GLN A 212 -12.00 15.58 -25.11
C GLN A 212 -11.60 14.69 -23.92
N HIS A 213 -11.55 15.26 -22.72
CA HIS A 213 -11.25 14.51 -21.51
C HIS A 213 -12.31 13.47 -21.15
N ARG A 214 -13.61 13.77 -21.34
CA ARG A 214 -14.70 12.80 -21.17
C ARG A 214 -14.50 11.61 -22.10
N HIS A 215 -14.28 11.87 -23.38
CA HIS A 215 -14.05 10.81 -24.37
C HIS A 215 -12.84 9.93 -24.01
N ARG A 216 -11.73 10.53 -23.57
CA ARG A 216 -10.54 9.80 -23.10
C ARG A 216 -10.86 8.90 -21.91
N LEU A 217 -11.57 9.40 -20.90
CA LEU A 217 -11.93 8.61 -19.71
C LEU A 217 -12.92 7.49 -20.04
N GLU A 218 -13.94 7.74 -20.87
CA GLU A 218 -14.88 6.72 -21.36
C GLU A 218 -14.16 5.62 -22.15
N ALA A 219 -13.21 5.99 -23.02
CA ALA A 219 -12.35 5.04 -23.70
C ALA A 219 -11.59 4.19 -22.67
N THR A 220 -10.91 4.79 -21.71
CA THR A 220 -10.16 4.05 -20.66
C THR A 220 -11.04 3.09 -19.87
N LEU A 221 -12.22 3.54 -19.48
CA LEU A 221 -13.21 2.75 -18.76
C LEU A 221 -13.78 1.60 -19.60
N SER A 222 -13.77 1.68 -20.93
CA SER A 222 -14.20 0.57 -21.79
C SER A 222 -13.08 -0.47 -22.05
N HIS A 223 -11.81 -0.09 -21.95
CA HIS A 223 -10.67 -0.99 -22.20
C HIS A 223 -10.41 -1.94 -21.01
N PRO A 224 -10.54 -3.28 -21.14
CA PRO A 224 -10.37 -4.21 -20.01
C PRO A 224 -8.96 -4.25 -19.41
N ASN A 225 -7.96 -3.76 -20.16
CA ASN A 225 -6.56 -3.84 -19.75
C ASN A 225 -6.12 -2.69 -18.84
N ALA A 226 -6.94 -1.64 -18.67
CA ALA A 226 -6.61 -0.45 -17.89
C ALA A 226 -7.64 -0.21 -16.77
N LEU A 227 -7.20 0.34 -15.65
CA LEU A 227 -8.04 0.71 -14.50
C LEU A 227 -7.69 2.15 -14.07
N PRO A 228 -8.56 3.13 -14.39
CA PRO A 228 -8.37 4.50 -13.94
C PRO A 228 -8.72 4.61 -12.46
N LEU A 229 -7.81 5.21 -11.69
CA LEU A 229 -7.89 5.35 -10.24
C LEU A 229 -7.70 6.81 -9.84
N ILE A 230 -8.40 7.19 -8.78
CA ILE A 230 -8.17 8.42 -8.04
C ILE A 230 -7.50 8.07 -6.72
N ALA A 231 -6.37 8.71 -6.46
CA ALA A 231 -5.67 8.62 -5.19
C ALA A 231 -6.18 9.70 -4.24
N CYS A 232 -6.45 9.29 -2.99
CA CYS A 232 -6.94 10.18 -1.94
C CYS A 232 -6.07 10.08 -0.68
N PHE A 233 -6.01 11.17 0.07
CA PHE A 233 -5.62 11.19 1.48
C PHE A 233 -6.82 11.66 2.30
N ASP A 234 -7.26 10.87 3.29
CA ASP A 234 -8.46 11.14 4.10
C ASP A 234 -9.66 11.54 3.22
N ASP A 235 -9.87 10.74 2.16
CA ASP A 235 -10.90 10.92 1.14
C ASP A 235 -10.78 12.19 0.27
N GLN A 236 -9.75 13.04 0.47
CA GLN A 236 -9.44 14.17 -0.40
C GLN A 236 -8.66 13.71 -1.65
N PRO A 237 -9.22 13.83 -2.87
CA PRO A 237 -8.53 13.45 -4.11
C PRO A 237 -7.32 14.34 -4.40
N PHE A 238 -6.18 13.74 -4.76
CA PHE A 238 -4.94 14.47 -5.06
C PHE A 238 -4.26 14.10 -6.38
N GLY A 239 -4.51 12.90 -6.90
CA GLY A 239 -3.83 12.41 -8.11
C GLY A 239 -4.67 11.42 -8.89
N TYR A 240 -4.37 11.32 -10.18
CA TYR A 240 -4.94 10.34 -11.09
C TYR A 240 -3.88 9.30 -11.44
N PHE A 241 -4.28 8.04 -11.41
CA PHE A 241 -3.42 6.89 -11.69
C PHE A 241 -4.11 6.00 -12.73
N GLU A 242 -3.34 5.39 -13.63
CA GLU A 242 -3.83 4.36 -14.54
C GLU A 242 -3.04 3.09 -14.28
N ALA A 243 -3.66 2.09 -13.66
CA ALA A 243 -3.07 0.76 -13.55
C ALA A 243 -3.38 -0.04 -14.82
N TYR A 244 -2.42 -0.80 -15.36
CA TYR A 244 -2.63 -1.55 -16.59
C TYR A 244 -1.98 -2.94 -16.57
N TRP A 245 -2.47 -3.83 -17.43
CA TRP A 245 -1.82 -5.09 -17.74
C TRP A 245 -0.75 -4.87 -18.82
N ALA A 246 0.52 -5.04 -18.46
CA ALA A 246 1.65 -4.60 -19.27
C ALA A 246 1.75 -5.32 -20.62
N LYS A 247 1.37 -6.61 -20.67
CA LYS A 247 1.34 -7.38 -21.91
C LYS A 247 0.40 -6.76 -22.94
N GLU A 248 -0.75 -6.26 -22.51
CA GLU A 248 -1.72 -5.59 -23.38
C GLU A 248 -1.33 -4.16 -23.73
N ASP A 249 -0.59 -3.47 -22.84
CA ASP A 249 -0.10 -2.12 -23.06
C ASP A 249 1.00 -2.01 -24.15
N ARG A 250 1.24 -0.80 -24.67
CA ARG A 250 2.33 -0.49 -25.60
C ARG A 250 3.71 -0.88 -25.06
N LEU A 251 3.92 -0.82 -23.74
CA LEU A 251 5.17 -1.20 -23.10
C LEU A 251 5.49 -2.69 -23.31
N GLY A 252 4.48 -3.55 -23.36
CA GLY A 252 4.66 -5.00 -23.47
C GLY A 252 5.40 -5.46 -24.73
N ALA A 253 5.56 -4.59 -25.74
CA ALA A 253 6.37 -4.88 -26.94
C ALA A 253 7.88 -4.65 -26.75
N TYR A 254 8.30 -4.01 -25.65
CA TYR A 254 9.69 -3.58 -25.43
C TYR A 254 10.45 -4.48 -24.44
N TYR A 255 9.80 -5.52 -23.90
CA TYR A 255 10.40 -6.56 -23.07
C TYR A 255 9.57 -7.85 -23.15
N ASP A 256 10.06 -8.94 -22.55
CA ASP A 256 9.34 -10.21 -22.51
C ASP A 256 8.24 -10.19 -21.44
N ALA A 257 7.08 -9.63 -21.80
CA ALA A 257 5.96 -9.40 -20.89
C ALA A 257 5.19 -10.67 -20.54
N ASP A 258 5.06 -10.91 -19.23
CA ASP A 258 4.31 -12.05 -18.69
C ASP A 258 2.82 -11.73 -18.64
N ASP A 259 2.01 -12.78 -18.58
CA ASP A 259 0.55 -12.66 -18.59
C ASP A 259 -0.02 -11.82 -17.45
N PHE A 260 0.68 -11.69 -16.32
CA PHE A 260 0.22 -10.97 -15.13
C PHE A 260 1.12 -9.80 -14.75
N ASP A 261 2.00 -9.35 -15.64
CA ASP A 261 2.73 -8.11 -15.39
C ASP A 261 1.78 -6.93 -15.35
N ARG A 262 2.01 -6.04 -14.38
CA ARG A 262 1.22 -4.83 -14.19
C ARG A 262 2.10 -3.61 -14.32
N GLY A 263 1.57 -2.52 -14.84
CA GLY A 263 2.25 -1.23 -14.79
C GLY A 263 1.30 -0.16 -14.31
N TRP A 264 1.86 1.04 -14.15
CA TRP A 264 1.07 2.20 -13.75
C TRP A 264 1.60 3.50 -14.35
N HIS A 265 0.68 4.41 -14.68
CA HIS A 265 0.96 5.82 -14.94
C HIS A 265 0.32 6.68 -13.87
N LEU A 266 0.82 7.91 -13.68
CA LEU A 266 0.23 8.85 -12.75
C LEU A 266 0.45 10.32 -13.10
N LEU A 267 -0.41 11.15 -12.53
CA LEU A 267 -0.22 12.57 -12.34
C LEU A 267 -0.62 12.97 -10.93
N ILE A 268 0.11 13.94 -10.35
CA ILE A 268 -0.24 14.58 -9.09
C ILE A 268 -0.82 15.96 -9.40
N GLY A 269 -2.14 16.01 -9.42
CA GLY A 269 -2.89 17.21 -9.77
C GLY A 269 -2.87 18.27 -8.68
N GLU A 270 -2.94 17.85 -7.41
CA GLU A 270 -2.92 18.78 -6.28
C GLU A 270 -1.48 19.06 -5.81
N ALA A 271 -1.04 20.31 -5.94
CA ALA A 271 0.33 20.70 -5.59
C ALA A 271 0.69 20.47 -4.12
N ALA A 272 -0.29 20.56 -3.21
CA ALA A 272 -0.13 20.34 -1.78
C ALA A 272 0.34 18.90 -1.42
N PHE A 273 0.09 17.93 -2.32
CA PHE A 273 0.46 16.53 -2.12
C PHE A 273 1.71 16.14 -2.93
N ARG A 274 2.49 17.13 -3.38
CA ARG A 274 3.79 16.92 -4.00
C ARG A 274 4.88 16.96 -2.93
N GLY A 275 5.93 16.16 -3.10
CA GLY A 275 7.09 16.16 -2.21
C GLY A 275 7.45 14.79 -1.67
N THR A 276 8.63 14.69 -1.06
CA THR A 276 9.21 13.41 -0.61
C THR A 276 8.29 12.62 0.33
N PRO A 277 7.64 13.22 1.34
CA PRO A 277 6.77 12.46 2.25
C PRO A 277 5.57 11.80 1.55
N TYR A 278 5.00 12.47 0.54
CA TYR A 278 3.87 11.97 -0.23
C TYR A 278 4.29 10.93 -1.27
N VAL A 279 5.41 11.14 -1.97
CA VAL A 279 5.95 10.14 -2.91
C VAL A 279 6.30 8.84 -2.18
N ALA A 280 6.91 8.96 -1.01
CA ALA A 280 7.23 7.83 -0.15
C ALA A 280 5.98 7.09 0.37
N ALA A 281 4.80 7.72 0.33
CA ALA A 281 3.52 7.12 0.69
C ALA A 281 2.84 6.45 -0.51
N TRP A 282 2.59 7.19 -1.60
CA TRP A 282 1.79 6.66 -2.70
C TRP A 282 2.53 5.65 -3.57
N LEU A 283 3.85 5.79 -3.76
CA LEU A 283 4.60 4.94 -4.70
C LEU A 283 4.69 3.48 -4.21
N PRO A 284 5.07 3.22 -2.95
CA PRO A 284 4.98 1.86 -2.43
C PRO A 284 3.54 1.36 -2.32
N SER A 285 2.57 2.24 -2.04
CA SER A 285 1.16 1.84 -1.93
C SER A 285 0.54 1.41 -3.26
N ILE A 286 0.82 2.09 -4.37
CA ILE A 286 0.34 1.62 -5.69
C ILE A 286 0.99 0.27 -6.04
N SER A 287 2.28 0.10 -5.74
CA SER A 287 2.98 -1.16 -5.97
C SER A 287 2.36 -2.29 -5.14
N HIS A 288 2.09 -2.01 -3.86
CA HIS A 288 1.44 -2.94 -2.96
C HIS A 288 0.05 -3.35 -3.46
N TYR A 289 -0.78 -2.38 -3.83
CA TYR A 289 -2.11 -2.64 -4.40
C TYR A 289 -2.02 -3.60 -5.59
N LEU A 290 -1.14 -3.33 -6.55
CA LEU A 290 -1.03 -4.15 -7.76
C LEU A 290 -0.57 -5.58 -7.47
N PHE A 291 0.30 -5.78 -6.48
CA PHE A 291 0.68 -7.12 -6.03
C PHE A 291 -0.45 -7.85 -5.31
N LEU A 292 -1.35 -7.15 -4.62
CA LEU A 292 -2.46 -7.79 -3.89
C LEU A 292 -3.72 -8.00 -4.75
N ASP A 293 -3.95 -7.15 -5.75
CA ASP A 293 -5.12 -7.21 -6.65
C ASP A 293 -5.18 -8.55 -7.42
N ASP A 294 -4.02 -9.08 -7.79
CA ASP A 294 -3.89 -10.44 -8.33
C ASP A 294 -2.58 -11.07 -7.85
N CYS A 295 -2.66 -12.18 -7.10
CA CYS A 295 -1.49 -12.86 -6.53
C CYS A 295 -0.54 -13.44 -7.59
N ARG A 296 -0.97 -13.57 -8.85
CA ARG A 296 -0.12 -14.01 -9.97
C ARG A 296 0.76 -12.90 -10.50
N THR A 297 0.53 -11.64 -10.13
CA THR A 297 1.41 -10.52 -10.46
C THR A 297 2.76 -10.69 -9.77
N GLN A 298 3.80 -11.03 -10.54
CA GLN A 298 5.17 -11.18 -10.04
C GLN A 298 6.06 -9.98 -10.35
N ARG A 299 5.70 -9.16 -11.35
CA ARG A 299 6.50 -8.02 -11.79
C ARG A 299 5.62 -6.80 -12.02
N LEU A 300 6.09 -5.67 -11.51
CA LEU A 300 5.57 -4.35 -11.85
C LEU A 300 6.53 -3.65 -12.79
N VAL A 301 6.01 -2.91 -13.76
CA VAL A 301 6.81 -2.18 -14.74
C VAL A 301 6.41 -0.72 -14.84
N ILE A 302 7.35 0.12 -15.25
CA ILE A 302 7.14 1.55 -15.49
C ILE A 302 8.15 2.07 -16.54
N GLU A 303 7.79 3.16 -17.21
CA GLU A 303 8.56 3.75 -18.31
C GLU A 303 8.73 5.28 -18.21
N PRO A 304 9.30 5.85 -17.13
CA PRO A 304 9.58 7.29 -17.07
C PRO A 304 10.57 7.71 -18.18
N ARG A 305 10.56 9.01 -18.54
CA ARG A 305 11.61 9.56 -19.42
C ARG A 305 12.98 9.41 -18.75
N VAL A 306 14.01 9.13 -19.55
CA VAL A 306 15.39 8.95 -19.05
C VAL A 306 15.97 10.22 -18.40
N ASP A 307 15.46 11.39 -18.77
CA ASP A 307 15.86 12.70 -18.25
C ASP A 307 15.11 13.09 -16.95
N ASN A 308 14.12 12.31 -16.52
CA ASN A 308 13.41 12.54 -15.26
C ASN A 308 14.17 11.94 -14.06
N ALA A 309 15.33 12.50 -13.76
CA ALA A 309 16.24 12.03 -12.71
C ALA A 309 15.55 11.91 -11.34
N LYS A 310 14.60 12.80 -11.02
CA LYS A 310 13.83 12.76 -9.77
C LYS A 310 12.94 11.52 -9.69
N MET A 311 12.21 11.20 -10.76
CA MET A 311 11.37 10.00 -10.80
C MET A 311 12.23 8.73 -10.73
N LEU A 312 13.32 8.67 -11.50
CA LEU A 312 14.26 7.54 -11.48
C LEU A 312 14.85 7.30 -10.09
N HIS A 313 15.24 8.38 -9.40
CA HIS A 313 15.73 8.28 -8.02
C HIS A 313 14.67 7.75 -7.05
N ASN A 314 13.43 8.22 -7.16
CA ASN A 314 12.33 7.75 -6.30
C ASN A 314 11.99 6.28 -6.57
N LEU A 315 11.95 5.86 -7.84
CA LEU A 315 11.72 4.47 -8.22
C LEU A 315 12.78 3.53 -7.64
N ALA A 316 14.06 3.88 -7.78
CA ALA A 316 15.16 3.10 -7.20
C ALA A 316 15.05 2.98 -5.67
N ARG A 317 14.70 4.07 -4.98
CA ARG A 317 14.48 4.07 -3.53
C ARG A 317 13.29 3.23 -3.08
N CYS A 318 12.32 3.01 -3.97
CA CYS A 318 11.16 2.18 -3.71
C CYS A 318 11.32 0.76 -4.26
N GLY A 319 12.53 0.33 -4.65
CA GLY A 319 12.83 -1.05 -5.04
C GLY A 319 12.60 -1.39 -6.52
N TYR A 320 12.50 -0.38 -7.39
CA TYR A 320 12.51 -0.61 -8.85
C TYR A 320 13.94 -0.64 -9.38
N ALA A 321 14.28 -1.68 -10.13
CA ALA A 321 15.50 -1.76 -10.91
C ALA A 321 15.35 -1.02 -12.25
N HIS A 322 16.36 -0.24 -12.63
CA HIS A 322 16.45 0.34 -13.98
C HIS A 322 17.09 -0.69 -14.92
N LEU A 323 16.28 -1.28 -15.80
CA LEU A 323 16.72 -2.40 -16.64
C LEU A 323 17.43 -1.93 -17.91
N LYS A 324 16.79 -1.05 -18.69
CA LYS A 324 17.34 -0.54 -19.94
C LYS A 324 16.64 0.73 -20.40
N ALA A 325 17.38 1.58 -21.10
CA ALA A 325 16.79 2.66 -21.88
C ALA A 325 16.33 2.15 -23.25
N PHE A 326 15.23 2.70 -23.77
CA PHE A 326 14.69 2.42 -25.10
C PHE A 326 13.92 3.63 -25.63
N ASP A 327 13.62 3.64 -26.92
CA ASP A 327 12.93 4.75 -27.56
C ASP A 327 11.47 4.36 -27.89
N PHE A 328 10.52 5.09 -27.30
CA PHE A 328 9.17 5.21 -27.84
C PHE A 328 9.14 6.28 -28.92
N PRO A 329 8.12 6.30 -29.81
CA PRO A 329 7.98 7.34 -30.84
C PRO A 329 8.03 8.79 -30.30
N HIS A 330 7.57 9.01 -29.06
CA HIS A 330 7.43 10.34 -28.44
C HIS A 330 8.41 10.61 -27.28
N LYS A 331 9.19 9.61 -26.82
CA LYS A 331 10.14 9.78 -25.71
C LYS A 331 11.22 8.70 -25.67
N ARG A 332 12.40 9.05 -25.15
CA ARG A 332 13.38 8.06 -24.66
C ARG A 332 13.03 7.67 -23.22
N ALA A 333 12.66 6.42 -23.02
CA ALA A 333 12.17 5.89 -21.75
C ALA A 333 13.20 4.98 -21.06
N MET A 334 13.12 4.90 -19.74
CA MET A 334 13.82 3.91 -18.93
C MET A 334 12.82 2.84 -18.49
N LEU A 335 13.03 1.58 -18.85
CA LEU A 335 12.26 0.46 -18.32
C LEU A 335 12.67 0.23 -16.86
N GLY A 336 11.78 0.59 -15.93
CA GLY A 336 11.86 0.22 -14.53
C GLY A 336 11.07 -1.06 -14.28
N MET A 337 11.57 -1.93 -13.38
CA MET A 337 10.87 -3.14 -12.96
C MET A 337 11.02 -3.37 -11.46
N GLN A 338 9.95 -3.77 -10.80
CA GLN A 338 9.97 -4.23 -9.41
C GLN A 338 9.43 -5.66 -9.33
N LEU A 339 10.19 -6.52 -8.66
CA LEU A 339 9.77 -7.90 -8.41
C LEU A 339 8.95 -8.00 -7.12
N ARG A 340 7.95 -8.88 -7.12
CA ARG A 340 7.13 -9.20 -5.95
C ARG A 340 8.01 -9.61 -4.77
N GLU A 341 8.89 -10.57 -4.99
CA GLU A 341 9.82 -11.08 -4.00
C GLU A 341 10.64 -9.95 -3.37
N HIS A 342 11.25 -9.09 -4.18
CA HIS A 342 12.04 -7.96 -3.67
C HIS A 342 11.20 -6.97 -2.88
N PHE A 343 9.97 -6.65 -3.34
CA PHE A 343 9.06 -5.75 -2.63
C PHE A 343 8.75 -6.26 -1.23
N PHE A 344 8.44 -7.57 -1.08
CA PHE A 344 8.07 -8.16 0.21
C PHE A 344 9.26 -8.47 1.11
N ASN A 345 10.34 -9.02 0.57
CA ASN A 345 11.52 -9.40 1.37
C ASN A 345 12.26 -8.16 1.90
N GLU A 346 12.39 -7.11 1.09
CA GLU A 346 13.06 -5.86 1.49
C GLU A 346 12.12 -4.86 2.16
N ARG A 347 10.84 -5.21 2.34
CA ARG A 347 9.83 -4.37 2.99
C ARG A 347 9.75 -2.98 2.37
N SER A 348 9.66 -2.95 1.04
CA SER A 348 9.67 -1.71 0.23
C SER A 348 8.44 -0.82 0.45
N TRP A 349 7.47 -1.23 1.27
CA TRP A 349 6.32 -0.42 1.74
C TRP A 349 6.66 0.60 2.84
N ILE A 350 7.84 0.50 3.45
CA ILE A 350 8.37 1.50 4.38
C ILE A 350 9.46 2.27 3.65
N PRO A 351 9.51 3.61 3.74
CA PRO A 351 10.61 4.39 3.21
C PRO A 351 11.92 3.98 3.92
N GLN A 352 12.73 3.15 3.27
CA GLN A 352 14.03 2.77 3.79
C GLN A 352 15.06 3.88 3.53
N PRO A 353 16.07 4.07 4.40
CA PRO A 353 17.30 4.74 3.99
C PRO A 353 17.92 3.95 2.81
N PRO A 354 18.62 4.62 1.87
CA PRO A 354 19.19 3.94 0.71
C PRO A 354 20.11 2.79 1.14
N HIS A 355 19.80 1.56 0.70
CA HIS A 355 20.57 0.37 1.05
C HIS A 355 21.77 0.21 0.09
N PRO A 356 23.01 -0.01 0.57
CA PRO A 356 24.20 -0.15 -0.27
C PRO A 356 24.34 -1.49 -1.00
N GLY A 357 23.35 -2.39 -0.95
CA GLY A 357 23.42 -3.70 -1.59
C GLY A 357 22.07 -4.40 -1.64
N SER A 358 21.37 -4.30 -2.76
CA SER A 358 20.09 -4.93 -3.07
C SER A 358 20.29 -6.36 -3.59
N ALA A 359 20.72 -7.28 -2.73
CA ALA A 359 20.68 -8.71 -3.00
C ALA A 359 20.22 -9.46 -1.74
N PRO A 360 19.25 -10.39 -1.83
CA PRO A 360 18.71 -11.06 -0.66
C PRO A 360 19.75 -12.00 -0.06
N ARG A 361 20.03 -11.84 1.24
CA ARG A 361 20.67 -12.90 2.03
C ARG A 361 19.56 -13.77 2.62
N PRO A 362 19.56 -15.10 2.42
CA PRO A 362 18.74 -15.97 3.24
C PRO A 362 19.16 -15.82 4.71
N GLY A 363 18.18 -15.70 5.61
CA GLY A 363 18.42 -15.56 7.04
C GLY A 363 19.22 -16.76 7.58
N PRO A 364 20.09 -16.57 8.59
CA PRO A 364 21.00 -17.59 9.10
C PRO A 364 20.32 -18.77 9.83
N ARG A 365 18.99 -18.90 9.77
CA ARG A 365 18.23 -19.98 10.41
C ARG A 365 17.72 -21.07 9.46
N PHE A 366 17.98 -20.95 8.16
CA PHE A 366 17.55 -21.95 7.15
C PHE A 366 18.66 -22.36 6.17
N SER A 367 19.92 -22.23 6.56
CA SER A 367 21.04 -22.88 5.87
C SER A 367 21.40 -24.16 6.63
N GLN A 368 21.00 -25.31 6.08
CA GLN A 368 21.77 -26.54 6.30
C GLN A 368 23.07 -26.46 5.50
#